data_AF-A0A9D8RR39-F1
#
_entry.id   AF-A0A9D8RR39-F1
#
_cell.length_a   1.000
_cell.length_b   1.000
_cell.length_c   1.000
_cell.angle_alpha   90.00
_cell.angle_beta   90.00
_cell.angle_gamma   90.00
#
_symmetry.space_group_name_H-M   'P 1'
#
loop_
_entity.id
_entity.type
_entity.pdbx_description
1 polymer ?
#
loop_
_entity_poly.entity_id
_entity_poly.type
_entity_poly.pdbx_seq_one_letter_code
_entity_poly.pdbx_strand_id
1 'polypeptide(L)'
;MLHRPVSSPFAFNVKSRMRLAGFVILLAPLVIFLRLAYMQTFLHEEFANKAERAIYNYLAEDRLRGKILDVNGRELAESVRTHSCGVNKRYVKDKNKTVD
;
A
#
# COMPACT_ATOMS: atom_id res chain seq x y z
N MET A 1 5.90 -49.91 -44.90
CA MET A 1 4.64 -50.00 -44.13
C MET A 1 4.78 -49.14 -42.88
N LEU A 2 4.18 -47.94 -42.88
CA LEU A 2 4.23 -47.02 -41.73
C LEU A 2 3.16 -47.40 -40.72
N HIS A 3 3.58 -47.84 -39.54
CA HIS A 3 2.71 -48.19 -38.42
C HIS A 3 2.05 -46.91 -37.88
N ARG A 4 0.74 -46.77 -38.05
CA ARG A 4 -0.03 -45.71 -37.38
C ARG A 4 -0.21 -46.11 -35.90
N PRO A 5 0.09 -45.23 -34.93
CA PRO A 5 -0.20 -45.54 -33.54
C PRO A 5 -1.71 -45.50 -33.29
N VAL A 6 -2.15 -46.52 -32.56
CA VAL A 6 -3.53 -46.80 -32.15
C VAL A 6 -4.10 -45.61 -31.40
N SER A 7 -5.17 -45.02 -31.93
CA SER A 7 -5.91 -43.92 -31.30
C SER A 7 -6.70 -44.44 -30.09
N SER A 8 -6.33 -44.01 -28.89
CA SER A 8 -7.07 -44.32 -27.68
C SER A 8 -8.44 -43.59 -27.65
N PRO A 9 -9.51 -44.24 -27.19
CA PRO A 9 -10.89 -43.70 -27.25
C PRO A 9 -11.12 -42.47 -26.35
N PHE A 10 -10.19 -42.16 -25.45
CA PHE A 10 -10.25 -40.97 -24.60
C PHE A 10 -9.97 -39.66 -25.38
N ALA A 11 -9.38 -39.76 -26.58
CA ALA A 11 -8.91 -38.60 -27.35
C ALA A 11 -10.03 -37.78 -28.03
N PHE A 12 -11.26 -38.30 -28.16
CA PHE A 12 -12.28 -37.75 -29.07
C PHE A 12 -13.48 -37.04 -28.42
N ASN A 13 -13.43 -36.65 -27.13
CA ASN A 13 -14.52 -35.86 -26.52
C ASN A 13 -14.16 -34.37 -26.38
N VAL A 14 -14.27 -33.64 -27.50
CA VAL A 14 -13.97 -32.20 -27.59
C VAL A 14 -14.78 -31.38 -26.57
N LYS A 15 -16.05 -31.74 -26.34
CA LYS A 15 -16.92 -31.07 -25.36
C LYS A 15 -16.40 -31.21 -23.92
N SER A 16 -15.87 -32.39 -23.57
CA SER A 16 -15.28 -32.63 -22.25
C SER A 16 -13.98 -31.84 -22.06
N ARG A 17 -13.13 -31.76 -23.09
CA ARG A 17 -11.89 -30.97 -23.06
C ARG A 17 -12.14 -29.47 -22.93
N MET A 18 -13.15 -28.94 -23.63
CA MET A 18 -13.54 -27.53 -23.52
C MET A 18 -14.08 -27.20 -22.12
N ARG A 19 -14.90 -28.09 -21.53
CA ARG A 19 -15.37 -27.89 -20.14
C ARG A 19 -14.22 -27.93 -19.14
N LEU A 20 -13.30 -28.88 -19.28
CA LEU A 20 -12.13 -28.98 -18.40
C LEU A 20 -11.25 -27.74 -18.52
N ALA A 21 -10.94 -27.28 -19.74
CA ALA A 21 -10.17 -26.07 -19.97
C ALA A 21 -10.86 -24.82 -19.38
N GLY A 22 -12.18 -24.70 -19.55
CA GLY A 22 -12.96 -23.64 -18.92
C GLY A 22 -12.91 -23.66 -17.40
N PHE A 23 -13.00 -24.84 -16.78
CA PHE A 23 -12.86 -24.98 -15.32
C PHE A 23 -11.47 -24.59 -14.82
N VAL A 24 -10.41 -24.96 -15.56
CA VAL A 24 -9.03 -24.59 -15.22
C VAL A 24 -8.83 -23.08 -15.32
N ILE A 25 -9.41 -22.43 -16.33
CA ILE A 25 -9.36 -20.96 -16.46
C ILE A 25 -10.12 -20.28 -15.33
N LEU A 26 -11.26 -20.84 -14.89
CA LEU A 26 -12.07 -20.28 -13.80
C LEU A 26 -11.46 -20.49 -12.41
N LEU A 27 -10.54 -21.44 -12.25
CA LEU A 27 -9.82 -21.65 -10.99
C LEU A 27 -8.95 -20.44 -10.59
N ALA A 28 -8.27 -19.83 -11.56
CA ALA A 28 -7.42 -18.66 -11.30
C ALA A 28 -8.16 -17.45 -10.69
N PRO A 29 -9.26 -16.94 -11.30
CA PRO A 29 -10.03 -15.86 -10.69
C PRO A 29 -10.71 -16.28 -9.39
N LEU A 30 -11.09 -17.55 -9.23
CA LEU A 30 -11.70 -18.05 -8.00
C LEU A 30 -10.71 -18.00 -6.81
N VAL A 31 -9.44 -18.35 -7.02
CA VAL A 31 -8.40 -18.24 -5.98
C VAL A 31 -8.14 -16.77 -5.61
N ILE A 32 -8.09 -15.88 -6.60
CA ILE A 32 -7.93 -14.43 -6.37
C ILE A 32 -9.14 -13.90 -5.58
N PHE A 33 -10.35 -14.30 -5.97
CA PHE A 33 -11.58 -13.90 -5.29
C PHE A 33 -11.60 -14.35 -3.84
N LEU A 34 -11.27 -15.62 -3.55
CA LEU A 34 -11.19 -16.12 -2.17
C LEU A 34 -10.16 -15.36 -1.34
N ARG A 35 -9.00 -15.04 -1.92
CA ARG A 35 -7.96 -14.26 -1.24
C ARG A 35 -8.42 -12.83 -0.94
N LEU A 36 -9.09 -12.19 -1.89
CA LEU A 36 -9.66 -10.86 -1.70
C LEU A 36 -10.79 -10.87 -0.67
N ALA A 37 -11.69 -11.84 -0.74
CA ALA A 37 -12.76 -12.03 0.23
C ALA A 37 -12.18 -12.22 1.64
N TYR A 38 -11.16 -13.06 1.80
CA TYR A 38 -10.49 -13.25 3.09
C TYR A 38 -9.87 -11.94 3.63
N MET A 39 -9.17 -11.19 2.77
CA MET A 39 -8.61 -9.89 3.15
C MET A 39 -9.69 -8.88 3.52
N GLN A 40 -10.84 -8.90 2.84
CA GLN A 40 -11.94 -7.98 3.07
C GLN A 40 -12.83 -8.35 4.26
N THR A 41 -12.93 -9.63 4.66
CA THR A 41 -13.80 -10.05 5.77
C THR A 41 -13.06 -10.26 7.08
N PHE A 42 -11.89 -10.91 7.05
CA PHE A 42 -11.15 -11.25 8.28
C PHE A 42 -10.10 -10.22 8.64
N LEU A 43 -9.46 -9.61 7.64
CA LEU A 43 -8.37 -8.65 7.84
C LEU A 43 -8.82 -7.18 7.70
N HIS A 44 -10.13 -6.94 7.61
CA HIS A 44 -10.68 -5.61 7.40
C HIS A 44 -10.25 -4.61 8.48
N GLU A 45 -10.41 -5.00 9.74
CA GLU A 45 -10.08 -4.14 10.89
C GLU A 45 -8.58 -3.86 10.97
N GLU A 46 -7.74 -4.85 10.65
CA GLU A 46 -6.29 -4.70 10.66
C GLU A 46 -5.83 -3.72 9.55
N PHE A 47 -6.40 -3.82 8.35
CA PHE A 47 -6.10 -2.91 7.25
C PHE A 47 -6.65 -1.51 7.48
N ALA A 48 -7.85 -1.37 8.07
CA ALA A 48 -8.42 -0.08 8.44
C ALA A 48 -7.53 0.64 9.48
N ASN A 49 -7.14 -0.08 10.55
CA ASN A 49 -6.23 0.43 11.57
C ASN A 49 -4.85 0.79 10.99
N LYS A 50 -4.33 -0.01 10.05
CA LYS A 50 -3.04 0.28 9.41
C LYS A 50 -3.12 1.49 8.48
N ALA A 51 -4.22 1.65 7.76
CA ALA A 51 -4.46 2.84 6.94
C ALA A 51 -4.57 4.10 7.80
N GLU A 52 -5.33 4.03 8.89
CA GLU A 52 -5.46 5.13 9.85
C GLU A 52 -4.09 5.50 10.46
N ARG A 53 -3.33 4.52 10.95
CA ARG A 53 -1.97 4.74 11.46
C ARG A 53 -1.02 5.29 10.41
N ALA A 54 -1.14 4.87 9.14
CA ALA A 54 -0.31 5.40 8.06
C ALA A 54 -0.60 6.89 7.81
N ILE A 55 -1.87 7.29 7.86
CA ILE A 55 -2.28 8.69 7.74
C ILE A 55 -1.73 9.52 8.90
N TYR A 56 -1.87 9.05 10.15
CA TYR A 56 -1.35 9.77 11.31
C TYR A 56 0.18 9.76 11.39
N ASN A 57 0.85 8.67 11.02
CA ASN A 57 2.31 8.63 10.95
C ASN A 57 2.86 9.57 9.87
N TYR A 58 2.18 9.73 8.74
CA TYR A 58 2.57 10.72 7.73
C TYR A 58 2.54 12.16 8.27
N LEU A 59 1.62 12.46 9.19
CA LEU A 59 1.54 13.74 9.88
C LEU A 59 2.56 13.89 11.03
N ALA A 60 3.00 12.77 11.62
CA ALA A 60 3.79 12.76 12.86
C ALA A 60 5.28 12.45 12.67
N GLU A 61 5.70 11.92 11.51
CA GLU A 61 7.12 11.67 11.25
C GLU A 61 7.85 12.96 10.87
N ASP A 62 7.99 13.85 11.87
CA ASP A 62 8.99 14.92 11.87
C ASP A 62 10.38 14.27 12.02
N ARG A 63 10.83 13.65 10.93
CA ARG A 63 12.19 13.10 10.84
C ARG A 63 13.14 14.27 10.67
N LEU A 64 13.95 14.50 11.70
CA LEU A 64 15.06 15.44 11.63
C LEU A 64 16.01 15.04 10.50
N ARG A 65 16.40 16.02 9.69
CA ARG A 65 17.40 15.81 8.64
C ARG A 65 18.74 15.40 9.28
N GLY A 66 19.44 14.48 8.63
CA GLY A 66 20.75 14.02 9.10
C GLY A 66 21.77 15.17 9.23
N LYS A 67 22.70 15.01 10.17
CA LYS A 67 23.78 15.98 10.40
C LYS A 67 24.75 16.00 9.21
N ILE A 68 25.25 17.20 8.89
CA ILE A 68 26.34 17.36 7.91
C ILE A 68 27.62 17.56 8.69
N LEU A 69 28.61 16.70 8.43
CA LEU A 69 29.91 16.68 9.08
C LEU A 69 31.01 17.11 8.09
N ASP A 70 32.04 17.75 8.61
CA ASP A 70 33.32 17.96 7.92
C ASP A 70 34.14 16.65 7.87
N VAL A 71 35.21 16.61 7.06
CA VAL A 71 36.13 15.46 6.93
C VAL A 71 36.75 15.07 8.29
N ASN A 72 36.91 16.04 9.18
CA ASN A 72 37.41 15.84 10.55
C ASN A 72 36.33 15.41 11.55
N GLY A 73 35.10 15.17 11.09
CA GLY A 73 33.96 14.78 11.92
C GLY A 73 33.31 15.94 12.69
N ARG A 74 33.69 17.19 12.42
CA ARG A 74 33.09 18.38 13.06
C ARG A 74 31.72 18.69 12.45
N GLU A 75 30.72 18.93 13.30
CA GLU A 75 29.36 19.24 12.85
C GLU A 75 29.30 20.63 12.18
N LEU A 76 28.82 20.68 10.94
CA LEU A 76 28.65 21.92 10.15
C LEU A 76 27.18 22.37 10.10
N ALA A 77 26.25 21.42 10.09
CA ALA A 77 24.82 21.71 10.12
C ALA A 77 24.04 20.60 10.83
N GLU A 78 23.12 21.00 11.71
CA GLU A 78 22.21 20.13 12.45
C GLU A 78 20.79 20.71 12.40
N SER A 79 19.79 19.85 12.26
CA SER A 79 18.39 20.24 12.37
C SER A 79 17.94 20.14 13.82
N VAL A 80 17.42 21.24 14.36
CA VAL A 80 16.93 21.31 15.75
C VAL A 80 15.43 21.54 15.74
N ARG A 81 14.67 20.73 16.49
CA ARG A 81 13.23 20.92 16.63
C ARG A 81 12.96 22.25 17.33
N THR A 82 12.25 23.14 16.64
CA THR A 82 11.89 24.45 17.15
C THR A 82 10.39 24.64 17.04
N HIS A 83 9.78 25.17 18.09
CA HIS A 83 8.36 25.53 18.06
C HIS A 83 8.22 26.97 17.55
N SER A 84 7.42 27.17 16.51
CA SER A 84 7.01 28.51 16.09
C SER A 84 5.67 28.85 16.73
N CYS A 85 5.60 30.00 17.39
CA CYS A 85 4.34 30.55 17.90
C CYS A 85 3.84 31.63 16.93
N GLY A 86 2.69 31.38 16.31
CA GLY A 86 2.00 32.35 15.45
C GLY A 86 0.69 32.77 16.08
N VAL A 87 0.52 34.08 16.33
CA VAL A 87 -0.76 34.63 16.80
C VAL A 87 -1.49 35.24 15.62
N ASN A 88 -2.70 34.76 15.34
CA ASN A 88 -3.52 35.27 14.26
C ASN A 88 -4.32 36.51 14.75
N LYS A 89 -4.17 37.63 14.03
CA LYS A 89 -4.79 38.94 14.34
C LYS A 89 -6.32 38.85 14.53
N ARG A 90 -6.99 37.88 13.91
CA ARG A 90 -8.45 37.66 14.06
C ARG A 90 -8.88 37.31 15.49
N TYR A 91 -8.00 36.69 16.26
CA TYR A 91 -8.28 36.26 17.63
C TYR A 91 -7.75 37.23 18.69
N VAL A 92 -7.19 38.36 18.27
CA VAL A 92 -6.75 39.41 19.19
C VAL A 92 -7.96 40.28 19.52
N LYS A 93 -8.38 40.26 20.79
CA LYS A 93 -9.52 41.03 21.30
C LYS A 93 -9.37 42.55 21.06
N ASP A 94 -8.14 43.02 20.98
CA ASP A 94 -7.81 44.45 20.94
C ASP A 94 -7.08 44.79 19.63
N LYS A 95 -7.85 45.13 18.58
CA LYS A 95 -7.34 45.39 17.22
C LYS A 95 -6.39 46.58 17.11
N ASN A 96 -6.41 47.51 18.06
CA ASN A 96 -5.55 48.71 18.03
C ASN A 96 -4.13 48.48 18.58
N LYS A 97 -3.84 47.30 19.15
CA LYS A 97 -2.49 46.94 19.64
C LYS A 97 -1.73 45.98 18.73
N THR A 98 -2.32 45.60 17.60
CA THR A 98 -1.65 44.71 16.64
C THR A 98 -0.86 45.53 15.63
N VAL A 99 0.39 45.12 15.38
CA VAL A 99 1.20 45.61 14.25
C VAL A 99 0.45 45.40 12.93
N ASP A 100 0.53 46.35 11.99
CA ASP A 100 -0.13 46.29 10.67
C ASP A 100 0.33 45.13 9.78
#